data_AF-A0A917IMA7-F1
#
_entry.id   AF-A0A917IMA7-F1
#
_cell.length_a   1.000
_cell.length_b   1.000
_cell.length_c   1.000
_cell.angle_alpha   90.00
_cell.angle_beta   90.00
_cell.angle_gamma   90.00
#
_symmetry.space_group_name_H-M   'P 1'
#
loop_
_entity.id
_entity.type
_entity.pdbx_description
1 polymer ?
#
loop_
_entity_poly.entity_id
_entity_poly.type
_entity_poly.pdbx_seq_one_letter_code
_entity_poly.pdbx_strand_id
1 'polypeptide(L)'
;MTDSLASVTRFPGPYRVQADAILDVADTGERPLLVLASDGSDYWCKDFENRGNRETPINEIVSIEVGKAIGAPVCDWAIVDPPADMAGTRMGQTIVPRLPMFGSKEVKNVLLPENGIEYITKDDNFQRIPKLVALWLLCNAEDIQIMYAASEDHSIYSLDQGYWFGSHEMGRHFRKFFNHLAVRFYQLSLAGYLQNIGKQQ
;
A
#
# COMPACT_ATOMS: atom_id res chain seq x y z
N MET A 1 -8.74 -16.14 -39.59
CA MET A 1 -7.81 -16.11 -38.45
C MET A 1 -8.60 -15.62 -37.26
N THR A 2 -9.05 -16.53 -36.40
CA THR A 2 -9.73 -16.19 -35.15
C THR A 2 -8.66 -16.06 -34.09
N ASP A 3 -8.35 -14.82 -33.70
CA ASP A 3 -7.50 -14.58 -32.55
C ASP A 3 -8.18 -15.18 -31.32
N SER A 4 -7.56 -16.26 -30.83
CA SER A 4 -7.83 -16.82 -29.52
C SER A 4 -7.47 -15.74 -28.51
N LEU A 5 -8.48 -15.05 -27.97
CA LEU A 5 -8.34 -14.33 -26.71
C LEU A 5 -7.69 -15.29 -25.73
N ALA A 6 -6.44 -15.01 -25.35
CA ALA A 6 -5.74 -15.76 -24.32
C ALA A 6 -6.71 -15.94 -23.15
N SER A 7 -6.87 -17.18 -22.69
CA SER A 7 -7.70 -17.47 -21.53
C SER A 7 -7.33 -16.46 -20.45
N VAL A 8 -8.28 -15.60 -20.06
CA VAL A 8 -8.12 -14.77 -18.88
C VAL A 8 -7.78 -15.74 -17.78
N THR A 9 -6.50 -15.74 -17.41
CA THR A 9 -5.93 -16.62 -16.40
C THR A 9 -6.86 -16.49 -15.21
N ARG A 10 -7.41 -17.61 -14.71
CA ARG A 10 -8.11 -17.58 -13.42
C ARG A 10 -7.20 -16.79 -12.49
N PHE A 11 -7.66 -15.64 -12.01
CA PHE A 11 -7.01 -15.00 -10.89
C PHE A 11 -6.89 -16.12 -9.84
N PRO A 12 -5.68 -16.50 -9.41
CA PRO A 12 -5.57 -17.40 -8.27
C PRO A 12 -6.47 -16.80 -7.19
N GLY A 13 -7.35 -17.63 -6.60
CA GLY A 13 -8.25 -17.14 -5.56
C GLY A 13 -7.46 -16.34 -4.52
N PRO A 14 -8.07 -15.35 -3.85
CA PRO A 14 -7.34 -14.45 -2.97
C PRO A 14 -6.48 -15.26 -2.01
N TYR A 15 -5.19 -14.91 -1.92
CA TYR A 15 -4.28 -15.58 -1.02
C TYR A 15 -4.84 -15.49 0.40
N ARG A 16 -5.13 -16.64 1.01
CA ARG A 16 -5.90 -16.77 2.25
C ARG A 16 -5.07 -17.51 3.29
N VAL A 17 -5.05 -17.00 4.51
CA VAL A 17 -4.31 -17.57 5.65
C VAL A 17 -5.19 -17.54 6.91
N GLN A 18 -4.94 -18.45 7.85
CA GLN A 18 -5.57 -18.41 9.18
C GLN A 18 -4.74 -17.53 10.11
N ALA A 19 -5.39 -16.83 11.04
CA ALA A 19 -4.73 -16.17 12.15
C ALA A 19 -4.33 -17.21 13.22
N ASP A 20 -3.07 -17.20 13.64
CA ASP A 20 -2.53 -18.05 14.70
C ASP A 20 -2.43 -17.31 16.04
N ALA A 21 -2.13 -16.02 16.02
CA ALA A 21 -2.10 -15.17 17.21
C ALA A 21 -2.33 -13.69 16.88
N ILE A 22 -2.90 -12.94 17.83
CA ILE A 22 -2.90 -11.47 17.79
C ILE A 22 -1.71 -10.97 18.59
N LEU A 23 -0.82 -10.23 17.94
CA LEU A 23 0.43 -9.73 18.51
C LEU A 23 0.26 -8.33 19.10
N ASP A 24 -0.44 -7.45 18.40
CA ASP A 24 -0.57 -6.04 18.79
C ASP A 24 -1.79 -5.35 18.15
N VAL A 25 -2.04 -4.10 18.55
CA VAL A 25 -3.02 -3.18 17.96
C VAL A 25 -2.34 -1.84 17.72
N ALA A 26 -2.36 -1.34 16.48
CA ALA A 26 -1.77 -0.03 16.22
C ALA A 26 -2.59 1.10 16.88
N ASP A 27 -1.89 2.09 17.43
CA ASP A 27 -2.51 3.28 18.03
C ASP A 27 -2.82 4.34 16.96
N THR A 28 -3.74 3.99 16.05
CA THR A 28 -4.22 4.87 14.97
C THR A 28 -5.74 5.04 15.02
N GLY A 29 -6.32 5.81 14.09
CA GLY A 29 -7.79 5.94 13.99
C GLY A 29 -8.48 4.61 13.67
N GLU A 30 -7.94 3.83 12.73
CA GLU A 30 -8.52 2.55 12.29
C GLU A 30 -8.16 1.38 13.20
N ARG A 31 -7.04 1.49 13.95
CA ARG A 31 -6.55 0.48 14.90
C ARG A 31 -6.42 -0.93 14.33
N PRO A 32 -5.64 -1.11 13.25
CA PRO A 32 -5.38 -2.43 12.70
C PRO A 32 -4.74 -3.36 13.72
N LEU A 33 -5.05 -4.65 13.61
CA LEU A 33 -4.47 -5.72 14.44
C LEU A 33 -3.19 -6.23 13.79
N LEU A 34 -2.10 -6.37 14.54
CA LEU A 34 -0.95 -7.16 14.08
C LEU A 34 -1.24 -8.63 14.38
N VAL A 35 -1.18 -9.47 13.35
CA VAL A 35 -1.54 -10.89 13.42
C VAL A 35 -0.40 -11.75 12.90
N LEU A 36 0.03 -12.74 13.70
CA LEU A 36 0.82 -13.86 13.19
C LEU A 36 -0.12 -14.83 12.49
N ALA A 37 0.17 -15.17 11.24
CA ALA A 37 -0.64 -16.08 10.45
C ALA A 37 0.01 -17.46 10.28
N SER A 38 -0.82 -18.44 9.88
CA SER A 38 -0.44 -19.85 9.65
C SER A 38 0.64 -20.08 8.59
N ASP A 39 0.97 -19.08 7.77
CA ASP A 39 2.10 -19.13 6.82
C ASP A 39 3.43 -18.69 7.45
N GLY A 40 3.41 -18.31 8.74
CA GLY A 40 4.55 -17.79 9.48
C GLY A 40 4.84 -16.31 9.22
N SER A 41 4.00 -15.61 8.45
CA SER A 41 4.12 -14.17 8.21
C SER A 41 3.27 -13.37 9.20
N ASP A 42 3.71 -12.14 9.47
CA ASP A 42 2.96 -11.16 10.26
C ASP A 42 2.17 -10.23 9.32
N TYR A 43 0.95 -9.88 9.69
CA TYR A 43 0.04 -9.05 8.91
C TYR A 43 -0.60 -7.94 9.74
N TRP A 44 -0.61 -6.72 9.21
CA TRP A 44 -1.46 -5.64 9.71
C TRP A 44 -2.85 -5.76 9.11
N CYS A 45 -3.80 -6.14 9.97
CA CYS A 45 -5.15 -6.53 9.59
C CYS A 45 -6.18 -5.43 9.85
N LYS A 46 -6.97 -5.12 8.82
CA LYS A 46 -8.13 -4.23 8.88
C LYS A 46 -9.42 -5.03 8.62
N ASP A 47 -10.46 -4.74 9.38
CA ASP A 47 -11.77 -5.34 9.15
C ASP A 47 -12.47 -4.73 7.93
N PHE A 48 -13.43 -5.46 7.33
CA PHE A 48 -14.24 -4.97 6.23
C PHE A 48 -15.49 -4.16 6.65
N GLU A 49 -15.85 -4.18 7.94
CA GLU A 49 -17.21 -3.82 8.36
C GLU A 49 -17.31 -2.78 9.48
N ASN A 50 -16.30 -2.66 10.35
CA ASN A 50 -16.55 -2.23 11.73
C ASN A 50 -16.00 -0.84 12.05
N ARG A 51 -15.07 -0.27 11.26
CA ARG A 51 -14.38 0.98 11.66
C ARG A 51 -14.09 2.01 10.55
N GLY A 52 -14.20 1.65 9.28
CA GLY A 52 -13.86 2.52 8.15
C GLY A 52 -14.93 2.57 7.05
N ASN A 53 -14.63 3.31 5.98
CA ASN A 53 -15.37 3.20 4.73
C ASN A 53 -15.21 1.75 4.23
N ARG A 54 -16.30 1.04 3.91
CA ARG A 54 -16.26 -0.35 3.42
C ARG A 54 -15.40 -0.51 2.17
N GLU A 55 -15.17 0.59 1.46
CA GLU A 55 -14.31 0.68 0.30
C GLU A 55 -12.82 0.59 0.66
N THR A 56 -12.42 0.94 1.89
CA THR A 56 -11.01 1.03 2.30
C THR A 56 -10.26 -0.28 2.08
N PRO A 57 -10.65 -1.44 2.65
CA PRO A 57 -9.95 -2.69 2.36
C PRO A 57 -9.99 -3.13 0.89
N ILE A 58 -11.01 -2.72 0.14
CA ILE A 58 -11.10 -3.00 -1.30
C ILE A 58 -10.05 -2.17 -2.05
N ASN A 59 -9.92 -0.89 -1.71
CA ASN A 59 -8.95 0.02 -2.31
C ASN A 59 -7.52 -0.42 -2.01
N GLU A 60 -7.25 -0.92 -0.80
CA GLU A 60 -5.97 -1.54 -0.44
C GLU A 60 -5.63 -2.68 -1.41
N ILE A 61 -6.54 -3.65 -1.55
CA ILE A 61 -6.34 -4.82 -2.43
C ILE A 61 -6.12 -4.40 -3.88
N VAL A 62 -7.02 -3.57 -4.43
CA VAL A 62 -6.96 -3.17 -5.84
C VAL A 62 -5.69 -2.37 -6.12
N SER A 63 -5.31 -1.44 -5.23
CA SER A 63 -4.08 -0.65 -5.39
C SER A 63 -2.83 -1.51 -5.35
N ILE A 64 -2.78 -2.49 -4.44
CA ILE A 64 -1.66 -3.43 -4.36
C ILE A 64 -1.57 -4.28 -5.64
N GLU A 65 -2.69 -4.80 -6.15
CA GLU A 65 -2.67 -5.61 -7.37
C GLU A 65 -2.26 -4.79 -8.61
N VAL A 66 -2.72 -3.54 -8.73
CA VAL A 66 -2.24 -2.61 -9.78
C VAL A 66 -0.75 -2.35 -9.61
N GLY A 67 -0.29 -2.12 -8.37
CA GLY A 67 1.11 -1.92 -8.03
C GLY A 67 1.98 -3.09 -8.47
N LYS A 68 1.58 -4.32 -8.13
CA LYS A 68 2.23 -5.56 -8.55
C LYS A 68 2.30 -5.69 -10.07
N ALA A 69 1.19 -5.38 -10.76
CA ALA A 69 1.12 -5.46 -12.22
C ALA A 69 2.11 -4.52 -12.93
N ILE A 70 2.41 -3.36 -12.35
CA ILE A 70 3.38 -2.39 -12.90
C ILE A 70 4.77 -2.46 -12.24
N GLY A 71 4.97 -3.40 -11.31
CA GLY A 71 6.21 -3.56 -10.55
C GLY A 71 6.52 -2.44 -9.57
N ALA A 72 5.50 -1.70 -9.11
CA ALA A 72 5.64 -0.73 -8.04
C ALA A 72 5.87 -1.43 -6.69
N PRO A 73 6.67 -0.84 -5.78
CA PRO A 73 6.94 -1.45 -4.47
C PRO A 73 5.76 -1.27 -3.52
N VAL A 74 4.91 -2.27 -3.49
CA VAL A 74 3.77 -2.40 -2.58
C VAL A 74 4.00 -3.61 -1.67
N CYS A 75 3.37 -3.60 -0.49
CA CYS A 75 3.41 -4.75 0.39
C CYS A 75 2.59 -5.89 -0.21
N ASP A 76 3.00 -7.13 0.03
CA ASP A 76 2.12 -8.27 -0.21
C ASP A 76 0.92 -8.24 0.72
N TRP A 77 -0.14 -8.97 0.36
CA TRP A 77 -1.35 -9.02 1.17
C TRP A 77 -1.99 -10.41 1.17
N ALA A 78 -2.84 -10.65 2.16
CA ALA A 78 -3.66 -11.84 2.28
C ALA A 78 -5.05 -11.47 2.82
N ILE A 79 -6.04 -12.35 2.60
CA ILE A 79 -7.23 -12.39 3.44
C ILE A 79 -6.89 -13.25 4.66
N VAL A 80 -7.04 -12.67 5.84
CA VAL A 80 -6.73 -13.32 7.12
C VAL A 80 -8.04 -13.74 7.78
N ASP A 81 -8.24 -15.04 7.92
CA ASP A 81 -9.41 -15.62 8.58
C ASP A 81 -9.14 -15.79 10.09
N PRO A 82 -9.87 -15.08 10.98
CA PRO A 82 -9.75 -15.30 12.42
C PRO A 82 -10.46 -16.60 12.84
N PRO A 83 -9.83 -17.47 13.64
CA PRO A 83 -10.50 -18.66 14.14
C PRO A 83 -11.61 -18.30 15.14
N ALA A 84 -12.59 -19.19 15.26
CA ALA A 84 -13.84 -18.92 15.99
C ALA A 84 -13.65 -18.61 17.48
N ASP A 85 -12.58 -19.12 18.08
CA ASP A 85 -12.18 -18.93 19.47
C ASP A 85 -11.45 -17.60 19.72
N MET A 86 -10.78 -17.03 18.71
CA MET A 86 -10.22 -15.67 18.79
C MET A 86 -11.29 -14.60 18.61
N ALA A 87 -12.30 -14.87 17.80
CA ALA A 87 -13.31 -13.87 17.45
C ALA A 87 -14.10 -13.37 18.67
N GLY A 88 -14.22 -12.06 18.80
CA GLY A 88 -14.82 -11.39 19.96
C GLY A 88 -13.83 -11.06 21.09
N THR A 89 -12.58 -11.53 21.02
CA THR A 89 -11.52 -11.13 21.94
C THR A 89 -11.28 -9.63 21.83
N ARG A 90 -11.19 -8.95 22.98
CA ARG A 90 -10.94 -7.50 23.04
C ARG A 90 -9.46 -7.23 23.26
N MET A 91 -8.87 -6.46 22.36
CA MET A 91 -7.50 -5.95 22.41
C MET A 91 -7.55 -4.44 22.53
N GLY A 92 -7.41 -3.92 23.76
CA GLY A 92 -7.64 -2.49 24.04
C GLY A 92 -9.07 -2.07 23.66
N GLN A 93 -9.18 -1.14 22.71
CA GLN A 93 -10.47 -0.70 22.16
C GLN A 93 -10.89 -1.47 20.90
N THR A 94 -10.07 -2.40 20.41
CA THR A 94 -10.34 -3.25 19.23
C THR A 94 -10.96 -4.59 19.63
N ILE A 95 -11.89 -5.08 18.82
CA ILE A 95 -12.49 -6.40 18.97
C ILE A 95 -12.11 -7.20 17.74
N VAL A 96 -11.56 -8.40 17.93
CA VAL A 96 -11.24 -9.32 16.83
C VAL A 96 -12.55 -9.69 16.11
N PRO A 97 -12.68 -9.43 14.80
CA PRO A 97 -13.91 -9.70 14.08
C PRO A 97 -14.17 -11.21 13.94
N ARG A 98 -15.42 -11.56 13.66
CA ARG A 98 -15.82 -12.94 13.28
C ARG A 98 -15.63 -13.21 11.79
N LEU A 99 -15.44 -12.15 11.01
CA LEU A 99 -15.33 -12.21 9.57
C LEU A 99 -13.87 -12.10 9.15
N PRO A 100 -13.53 -12.56 7.93
CA PRO A 100 -12.19 -12.39 7.38
C PRO A 100 -11.78 -10.92 7.37
N MET A 101 -10.48 -10.67 7.43
CA MET A 101 -9.88 -9.34 7.40
C MET A 101 -8.98 -9.20 6.17
N PHE A 102 -8.79 -7.98 5.69
CA PHE A 102 -7.65 -7.68 4.83
C PHE A 102 -6.40 -7.66 5.70
N GLY A 103 -5.32 -8.29 5.28
CA GLY A 103 -4.01 -8.23 5.93
C GLY A 103 -2.94 -7.74 4.95
N SER A 104 -2.30 -6.62 5.27
CA SER A 104 -1.06 -6.17 4.59
C SER A 104 0.13 -6.82 5.29
N LYS A 105 1.00 -7.48 4.53
CA LYS A 105 2.17 -8.18 5.08
C LYS A 105 3.10 -7.17 5.75
N GLU A 106 3.50 -7.47 6.98
CA GLU A 106 4.37 -6.60 7.75
C GLU A 106 5.75 -6.50 7.10
N VAL A 107 6.23 -5.26 6.99
CA VAL A 107 7.63 -4.95 6.73
C VAL A 107 8.28 -4.62 8.07
N LYS A 108 9.35 -5.34 8.43
CA LYS A 108 10.01 -5.20 9.74
C LYS A 108 11.05 -4.09 9.71
N ASN A 109 11.25 -3.45 10.86
CA ASN A 109 12.22 -2.36 11.05
C ASN A 109 11.99 -1.20 10.07
N VAL A 110 10.78 -0.66 10.06
CA VAL A 110 10.40 0.43 9.16
C VAL A 110 10.76 1.80 9.73
N LEU A 111 11.11 2.70 8.82
CA LEU A 111 11.25 4.13 9.09
C LEU A 111 10.14 4.86 8.35
N LEU A 112 9.44 5.74 9.05
CA LEU A 112 8.45 6.63 8.44
C LEU A 112 9.18 7.91 7.99
N PRO A 113 8.88 8.45 6.80
CA PRO A 113 9.45 9.72 6.38
C PRO A 113 9.03 10.85 7.32
N GLU A 114 9.93 11.80 7.54
CA GLU A 114 9.55 13.06 8.19
C GLU A 114 9.00 14.04 7.15
N ASN A 115 9.58 14.05 5.93
CA ASN A 115 9.27 15.03 4.91
C ASN A 115 9.25 14.43 3.49
N GLY A 116 8.15 13.79 3.12
CA GLY A 116 7.93 13.30 1.75
C GLY A 116 8.92 12.21 1.35
N ILE A 117 9.37 12.21 0.09
CA ILE A 117 10.30 11.20 -0.42
C ILE A 117 11.74 11.52 0.02
N GLU A 118 12.29 10.63 0.84
CA GLU A 118 13.66 10.57 1.31
C GLU A 118 14.43 9.39 0.66
N TYR A 119 15.73 9.25 0.97
CA TYR A 119 16.58 8.11 0.59
C TYR A 119 16.59 7.73 -0.91
N ILE A 120 16.43 8.71 -1.81
CA ILE A 120 16.35 8.50 -3.27
C ILE A 120 17.56 7.72 -3.83
N THR A 121 18.75 7.95 -3.27
CA THR A 121 20.01 7.33 -3.71
C THR A 121 20.35 6.03 -3.00
N LYS A 122 19.47 5.53 -2.13
CA LYS A 122 19.64 4.26 -1.42
C LYS A 122 18.98 3.11 -2.18
N ASP A 123 19.58 1.93 -2.08
CA ASP A 123 19.15 0.73 -2.80
C ASP A 123 18.83 1.00 -4.29
N ASP A 124 17.71 0.49 -4.80
CA ASP A 124 17.17 0.76 -6.13
C ASP A 124 16.02 1.80 -6.09
N ASN A 125 15.97 2.65 -5.07
CA ASN A 125 14.89 3.64 -4.89
C ASN A 125 14.72 4.56 -6.11
N PHE A 126 15.81 4.90 -6.80
CA PHE A 126 15.77 5.69 -8.03
C PHE A 126 14.95 5.02 -9.16
N GLN A 127 14.81 3.70 -9.14
CA GLN A 127 13.96 2.93 -10.06
C GLN A 127 12.56 2.66 -9.50
N ARG A 128 12.45 2.54 -8.16
CA ARG A 128 11.18 2.26 -7.47
C ARG A 128 10.25 3.46 -7.37
N ILE A 129 10.80 4.64 -7.06
CA ILE A 129 10.03 5.88 -6.89
C ILE A 129 9.21 6.22 -8.15
N PRO A 130 9.77 6.18 -9.38
CA PRO A 130 8.97 6.42 -10.58
C PRO A 130 7.78 5.47 -10.73
N LYS A 131 7.91 4.21 -10.30
CA LYS A 131 6.83 3.22 -10.34
C LYS A 131 5.77 3.50 -9.28
N LEU A 132 6.16 3.96 -8.09
CA LEU A 132 5.21 4.49 -7.09
C LEU A 132 4.44 5.70 -7.62
N VAL A 133 5.12 6.64 -8.26
CA VAL A 133 4.46 7.81 -8.86
C VAL A 133 3.47 7.37 -9.95
N ALA A 134 3.83 6.39 -10.78
CA ALA A 134 2.91 5.82 -11.76
C ALA A 134 1.69 5.18 -11.09
N LEU A 135 1.89 4.41 -10.02
CA LEU A 135 0.81 3.83 -9.22
C LEU A 135 -0.12 4.92 -8.66
N TRP A 136 0.44 5.96 -8.05
CA TRP A 136 -0.32 7.07 -7.48
C TRP A 136 -1.18 7.78 -8.52
N LEU A 137 -0.64 8.00 -9.72
CA LEU A 137 -1.39 8.62 -10.82
C LEU A 137 -2.50 7.70 -11.35
N LEU A 138 -2.21 6.41 -11.52
CA LEU A 138 -3.18 5.43 -12.04
C LEU A 138 -4.35 5.21 -11.09
N CYS A 139 -4.09 5.19 -9.78
CA CYS A 139 -5.10 4.91 -8.76
C CYS A 139 -5.77 6.16 -8.19
N ASN A 140 -5.48 7.36 -8.73
CA ASN A 140 -5.92 8.64 -8.16
C ASN A 140 -5.64 8.67 -6.65
N ALA A 141 -4.38 8.40 -6.27
CA ALA A 141 -3.98 8.25 -4.89
C ALA A 141 -4.17 9.55 -4.11
N GLU A 142 -4.73 9.40 -2.93
CA GLU A 142 -4.89 10.43 -1.91
C GLU A 142 -4.26 9.92 -0.62
N ASP A 143 -3.94 10.83 0.30
CA ASP A 143 -3.28 10.49 1.58
C ASP A 143 -2.07 9.55 1.38
N ILE A 144 -1.10 10.00 0.58
CA ILE A 144 0.06 9.18 0.21
C ILE A 144 0.88 8.87 1.47
N GLN A 145 0.88 7.60 1.86
CA GLN A 145 1.72 7.07 2.94
C GLN A 145 2.77 6.12 2.38
N ILE A 146 4.02 6.34 2.78
CA ILE A 146 5.18 5.53 2.40
C ILE A 146 5.98 5.17 3.64
N MET A 147 6.77 4.10 3.54
CA MET A 147 7.73 3.70 4.55
C MET A 147 9.01 3.20 3.91
N TYR A 148 10.09 3.17 4.69
CA TYR A 148 11.38 2.63 4.29
C TYR A 148 11.73 1.42 5.13
N ALA A 149 12.04 0.29 4.51
CA ALA A 149 12.56 -0.88 5.21
C ALA A 149 14.04 -0.66 5.56
N ALA A 150 14.35 -0.34 6.81
CA ALA A 150 15.74 -0.08 7.23
C ALA A 150 16.64 -1.32 7.05
N SER A 151 16.05 -2.51 7.14
CA SER A 151 16.74 -3.79 6.95
C SER A 151 17.06 -4.11 5.48
N GLU A 152 16.46 -3.39 4.52
CA GLU A 152 16.63 -3.58 3.08
C GLU A 152 17.23 -2.32 2.44
N ASP A 153 18.32 -1.81 3.03
CA ASP A 153 19.00 -0.55 2.64
C ASP A 153 18.03 0.61 2.34
N HIS A 154 17.02 0.80 3.21
CA HIS A 154 16.01 1.84 3.05
C HIS A 154 15.20 1.72 1.76
N SER A 155 14.89 0.49 1.35
CA SER A 155 13.88 0.18 0.32
C SER A 155 12.55 0.88 0.59
N ILE A 156 12.05 1.67 -0.37
CA ILE A 156 10.76 2.38 -0.26
C ILE A 156 9.56 1.49 -0.58
N TYR A 157 8.50 1.57 0.22
CA TYR A 157 7.23 0.89 -0.01
C TYR A 157 6.05 1.84 0.14
N SER A 158 4.98 1.60 -0.63
CA SER A 158 3.66 2.22 -0.44
C SER A 158 2.83 1.39 0.53
N LEU A 159 2.15 2.06 1.47
CA LEU A 159 1.20 1.47 2.41
C LEU A 159 -0.08 2.31 2.47
N ASP A 160 -1.09 1.82 3.18
CA ASP A 160 -2.34 2.53 3.51
C ASP A 160 -3.03 3.19 2.30
N GLN A 161 -3.49 2.37 1.35
CA GLN A 161 -4.17 2.83 0.14
C GLN A 161 -5.69 2.95 0.29
N GLY A 162 -6.20 2.91 1.52
CA GLY A 162 -7.63 2.88 1.83
C GLY A 162 -8.44 4.04 1.25
N TYR A 163 -7.84 5.21 1.07
CA TYR A 163 -8.50 6.43 0.59
C TYR A 163 -8.26 6.75 -0.90
N TRP A 164 -7.72 5.79 -1.65
CA TRP A 164 -7.45 5.99 -3.08
C TRP A 164 -8.74 5.88 -3.91
N PHE A 165 -8.62 6.08 -5.23
CA PHE A 165 -9.73 6.03 -6.18
C PHE A 165 -10.85 7.06 -5.91
N GLY A 166 -10.54 8.15 -5.19
CA GLY A 166 -11.51 9.18 -4.84
C GLY A 166 -12.49 8.78 -3.73
N SER A 167 -12.20 7.71 -2.99
CA SER A 167 -13.08 7.17 -1.92
C SER A 167 -13.19 8.06 -0.67
N HIS A 168 -12.36 9.10 -0.55
CA HIS A 168 -12.46 10.10 0.50
C HIS A 168 -13.47 11.23 0.17
N GLU A 169 -13.92 11.36 -1.09
CA GLU A 169 -14.86 12.42 -1.48
C GLU A 169 -16.33 12.09 -1.08
N MET A 170 -16.67 12.20 0.21
CA MET A 170 -18.02 12.65 0.57
C MET A 170 -18.08 14.18 0.48
N GLY A 171 -18.31 14.67 -0.75
CA GLY A 171 -18.87 15.99 -1.03
C GLY A 171 -17.88 17.16 -1.07
N ARG A 172 -17.13 17.31 -2.18
CA ARG A 172 -17.06 18.55 -2.99
C ARG A 172 -15.91 18.52 -4.01
N HIS A 173 -16.30 18.70 -5.28
CA HIS A 173 -15.54 19.27 -6.38
C HIS A 173 -14.44 18.42 -7.05
N PHE A 174 -14.88 17.76 -8.11
CA PHE A 174 -14.16 17.41 -9.33
C PHE A 174 -13.39 18.61 -9.94
N ARG A 175 -12.28 19.05 -9.32
CA ARG A 175 -11.22 19.92 -9.89
C ARG A 175 -10.20 20.29 -8.80
N LYS A 176 -9.00 19.72 -8.87
CA LYS A 176 -7.67 20.36 -8.64
C LYS A 176 -6.60 19.33 -8.19
N PHE A 177 -6.26 18.33 -9.00
CA PHE A 177 -5.10 17.47 -8.69
C PHE A 177 -3.98 17.49 -9.76
N PHE A 178 -4.26 17.93 -10.98
CA PHE A 178 -3.27 17.88 -12.07
C PHE A 178 -2.16 18.96 -12.03
N ASN A 179 -2.24 20.00 -11.18
CA ASN A 179 -1.35 21.17 -11.30
C ASN A 179 -0.12 21.21 -10.36
N HIS A 180 0.06 20.28 -9.42
CA HIS A 180 1.17 20.39 -8.45
C HIS A 180 2.24 19.29 -8.53
N LEU A 181 1.86 18.03 -8.81
CA LEU A 181 2.83 16.93 -8.92
C LEU A 181 3.59 16.92 -10.26
N ALA A 182 2.93 17.25 -11.38
CA ALA A 182 3.58 17.31 -12.69
C ALA A 182 4.63 18.44 -12.80
N VAL A 183 4.43 19.56 -12.09
CA VAL A 183 5.32 20.73 -12.17
C VAL A 183 6.65 20.49 -11.42
N ARG A 184 6.67 19.74 -10.32
CA ARG A 184 7.93 19.43 -9.60
C ARG A 184 8.76 18.33 -10.27
N PHE A 185 8.14 17.32 -10.87
CA PHE A 185 8.88 16.27 -11.59
C PHE A 185 9.53 16.79 -12.89
N TYR A 186 8.88 17.70 -13.62
CA TYR A 186 9.49 18.34 -14.78
C TYR A 186 10.65 19.28 -14.40
N GLN A 187 10.58 19.97 -13.25
CA GLN A 187 11.67 20.84 -12.80
C GLN A 187 12.89 20.07 -12.28
N LEU A 188 12.69 18.92 -11.62
CA LEU A 188 13.79 18.09 -11.13
C LEU A 188 14.50 17.29 -12.24
N SER A 189 13.77 16.82 -13.26
CA SER A 189 14.41 16.13 -14.40
C SER A 189 15.18 17.10 -15.31
N LEU A 190 14.70 18.34 -15.48
CA LEU A 190 15.40 19.37 -16.27
C LEU A 190 16.65 19.90 -15.55
N ALA A 191 16.61 20.04 -14.21
CA ALA A 191 17.77 20.44 -13.42
C ALA A 191 18.89 19.38 -13.43
N GLY A 192 18.54 18.09 -13.38
CA GLY A 192 19.50 16.99 -13.51
C GLY A 192 20.09 16.86 -14.92
N TYR A 193 19.31 17.11 -15.96
CA TYR A 193 19.78 17.04 -17.36
C TYR A 193 20.71 18.20 -17.72
N LEU A 194 20.44 19.42 -17.23
CA LEU A 194 21.27 20.60 -17.49
C LEU A 194 22.62 20.58 -16.73
N GLN A 195 22.70 19.90 -15.58
CA GLN A 195 23.97 19.74 -14.85
C GLN A 195 24.97 18.77 -15.53
N ASN A 196 24.49 17.88 -16.40
CA ASN A 196 25.36 16.94 -17.12
C ASN A 196 25.92 17.49 -18.44
N ILE A 197 25.27 18.50 -19.04
CA ILE A 197 25.76 19.13 -20.28
C ILE A 197 26.88 20.16 -19.98
N GLY A 198 26.89 20.75 -18.78
CA GLY A 198 27.90 21.73 -18.37
C GLY A 198 29.24 21.17 -17.87
N LYS A 199 29.44 19.84 -17.85
CA LYS A 199 30.67 19.18 -17.41
C LYS A 199 31.44 18.45 -18.52
N GLN A 200 31.00 18.57 -19.78
CA GLN A 200 31.68 17.99 -20.95
C GLN A 200 32.14 19.04 -21.98
N GLN A 201 32.42 20.28 -21.55
CA GLN A 201 33.13 21.27 -22.36
C GLN A 201 34.32 21.84 -21.61
#